data_AF-A0A836RLB1-F1
#
_entry.id   AF-A0A836RLB1-F1
#
_cell.length_a   1.000
_cell.length_b   1.000
_cell.length_c   1.000
_cell.angle_alpha   90.00
_cell.angle_beta   90.00
_cell.angle_gamma   90.00
#
_symmetry.space_group_name_H-M   'P 1'
#
loop_
_entity.id
_entity.type
_entity.pdbx_description
1 polymer ?
#
loop_
_entity_poly.entity_id
_entity_poly.type
_entity_poly.pdbx_seq_one_letter_code
_entity_poly.pdbx_strand_id
1 'polypeptide(L)'
;MTHLISKALMTIGTVVVLGVGPLAARSDEASAPKARPAAQTASAAAKDAATTRPLAIDKPLVGYWDFDDRAGTTCRDRSGHGRHARGADLRTGSVRRIAGVFGNALWFSGRHRIKVHDTNLFRQVTGIAISAWVQPVELSHYREIFRKEDGNNRVLFSFQHDGTILSLGLNIDGQYLECDATIDPQHVRDGRWHHCAATYDGRAMRVYLDGKQVGELKRPGR
;
A
#
# COMPACT_ATOMS: atom_id res chain seq x y z
N MET A 1 18.95 5.16 -4.56
CA MET A 1 17.96 5.50 -5.59
C MET A 1 16.57 5.56 -4.94
N THR A 2 15.72 6.42 -5.48
CA THR A 2 14.42 6.90 -4.97
C THR A 2 13.34 5.82 -4.91
N HIS A 3 12.61 5.68 -3.80
CA HIS A 3 11.42 4.82 -3.73
C HIS A 3 10.20 5.59 -4.19
N LEU A 4 9.43 4.97 -5.06
CA LEU A 4 8.45 5.64 -5.88
C LEU A 4 7.09 4.99 -5.64
N ILE A 5 6.11 5.76 -5.20
CA ILE A 5 4.70 5.36 -5.32
C ILE A 5 4.18 6.14 -6.52
N SER A 6 3.60 5.42 -7.49
CA SER A 6 2.85 5.89 -8.66
C SER A 6 3.53 5.82 -10.04
N LYS A 7 2.73 5.36 -11.00
CA LYS A 7 2.42 6.07 -12.26
C LYS A 7 0.98 5.74 -12.68
N ALA A 8 -0.01 6.62 -12.51
CA ALA A 8 -1.32 6.42 -13.15
C ALA A 8 -2.22 7.66 -13.20
N LEU A 9 -3.18 7.70 -14.15
CA LEU A 9 -4.43 8.43 -13.96
C LEU A 9 -5.35 7.53 -13.11
N MET A 10 -5.19 7.64 -11.81
CA MET A 10 -5.78 6.74 -10.84
C MET A 10 -5.89 7.47 -9.52
N THR A 11 -6.88 7.08 -8.72
CA THR A 11 -6.89 7.44 -7.31
C THR A 11 -6.27 6.31 -6.48
N ILE A 12 -5.31 6.61 -5.61
CA ILE A 12 -4.75 5.64 -4.64
C ILE A 12 -5.13 6.12 -3.24
N GLY A 13 -5.85 5.29 -2.48
CA GLY A 13 -6.42 5.66 -1.18
C GLY A 13 -5.47 5.41 -0.02
N THR A 14 -5.13 4.15 0.21
CA THR A 14 -4.19 3.75 1.25
C THR A 14 -3.12 2.89 0.60
N VAL A 15 -1.86 3.05 1.01
CA VAL A 15 -0.79 2.12 0.67
C VAL A 15 -0.16 1.61 1.96
N VAL A 16 -0.20 0.31 2.16
CA VAL A 16 0.43 -0.38 3.28
C VAL A 16 1.51 -1.30 2.71
N VAL A 17 2.73 -1.15 3.20
CA VAL A 17 3.84 -2.06 2.90
C VAL A 17 4.31 -2.69 4.20
N LEU A 18 4.31 -4.01 4.21
CA LEU A 18 4.76 -4.85 5.30
C LEU A 18 5.99 -5.62 4.86
N GLY A 19 6.97 -5.74 5.76
CA GLY A 19 8.14 -6.55 5.55
C GLY A 19 8.21 -7.63 6.62
N VAL A 20 8.59 -8.84 6.23
CA VAL A 20 8.92 -9.90 7.18
C VAL A 20 10.44 -9.89 7.41
N GLY A 21 10.87 -9.47 8.60
CA GLY A 21 12.25 -9.62 9.08
C GLY A 21 12.39 -10.87 9.97
N PRO A 22 13.62 -11.33 10.28
CA PRO A 22 13.80 -12.38 11.28
C PRO A 22 13.21 -11.91 12.62
N LEU A 23 12.35 -12.74 13.22
CA LEU A 23 11.72 -12.46 14.51
C LEU A 23 12.81 -12.32 15.57
N ALA A 24 13.02 -11.10 16.08
CA ALA A 24 13.67 -10.94 17.38
C ALA A 24 12.63 -11.30 18.44
N ALA A 25 12.86 -12.38 19.18
CA ALA A 25 12.03 -12.75 20.33
C ALA A 25 12.04 -11.57 21.32
N ARG A 26 10.87 -10.97 21.57
CA ARG A 26 10.67 -10.09 22.71
C ARG A 26 9.75 -10.79 23.69
N SER A 27 10.29 -10.97 24.89
CA SER A 27 9.61 -11.44 26.09
C SER A 27 8.50 -10.46 26.49
N ASP A 28 7.31 -11.00 26.71
CA ASP A 28 6.18 -10.30 27.29
C ASP A 28 6.49 -9.81 28.70
N GLU A 29 6.03 -8.60 29.03
CA GLU A 29 5.70 -8.25 30.41
C GLU A 29 4.50 -7.29 30.40
N ALA A 30 3.33 -7.83 30.76
CA ALA A 30 2.09 -7.09 30.93
C ALA A 30 2.02 -6.52 32.35
N SER A 31 1.72 -5.24 32.48
CA SER A 31 1.32 -4.64 33.76
C SER A 31 0.03 -3.85 33.59
N ALA A 32 -1.00 -4.27 34.33
CA ALA A 32 -2.30 -3.63 34.39
C ALA A 32 -2.33 -2.56 35.51
N PRO A 33 -3.25 -1.58 35.43
CA PRO A 33 -3.92 -1.15 36.64
C PRO A 33 -5.44 -1.16 36.54
N LYS A 34 -6.04 -1.42 37.72
CA LYS A 34 -7.45 -1.59 38.02
C LYS A 34 -7.92 -0.34 38.79
N ALA A 35 -9.08 0.26 38.47
CA ALA A 35 -9.98 0.94 39.43
C ALA A 35 -11.35 1.32 38.81
N ARG A 36 -12.34 1.47 39.71
CA ARG A 36 -13.82 1.34 39.64
C ARG A 36 -14.61 2.61 39.18
N PRO A 37 -15.96 2.57 39.06
CA PRO A 37 -16.78 3.36 38.14
C PRO A 37 -17.57 4.50 38.78
N ALA A 38 -18.15 5.39 37.95
CA ALA A 38 -19.40 6.09 38.27
C ALA A 38 -20.12 6.67 37.03
N ALA A 39 -21.45 6.51 37.07
CA ALA A 39 -22.55 7.34 36.55
C ALA A 39 -22.77 7.48 35.02
N GLN A 40 -23.89 6.88 34.59
CA GLN A 40 -24.62 7.18 33.36
C GLN A 40 -25.37 8.53 33.48
N THR A 41 -25.35 9.31 32.41
CA THR A 41 -26.48 10.17 32.02
C THR A 41 -26.63 10.07 30.50
N ALA A 42 -27.79 9.59 30.05
CA ALA A 42 -28.17 9.48 28.65
C ALA A 42 -28.52 10.85 28.06
N SER A 43 -28.13 11.11 26.81
CA SER A 43 -28.87 12.04 25.95
C SER A 43 -28.60 11.77 24.47
N ALA A 44 -29.71 11.60 23.74
CA ALA A 44 -29.98 11.82 22.33
C ALA A 44 -29.14 11.06 21.27
N ALA A 45 -29.85 10.22 20.52
CA ALA A 45 -29.40 9.51 19.34
C ALA A 45 -28.95 10.47 18.22
N ALA A 46 -27.67 10.41 17.87
CA ALA A 46 -27.19 10.73 16.54
C ALA A 46 -26.79 9.41 15.86
N LYS A 47 -27.30 9.17 14.65
CA LYS A 47 -26.81 8.10 13.76
C LYS A 47 -25.36 8.46 13.39
N ASP A 48 -24.42 8.08 14.23
CA ASP A 48 -23.00 8.26 13.91
C ASP A 48 -22.64 7.30 12.79
N ALA A 49 -22.25 7.88 11.66
CA ALA A 49 -21.55 7.21 10.59
C ALA A 49 -20.36 6.50 11.23
N ALA A 50 -20.42 5.17 11.30
CA ALA A 50 -19.36 4.36 11.85
C ALA A 50 -18.07 4.68 11.08
N THR A 51 -17.22 5.48 11.70
CA THR A 51 -15.87 5.74 11.21
C THR A 51 -15.16 4.42 11.40
N THR A 52 -15.05 3.63 10.33
CA THR A 52 -14.39 2.33 10.37
C THR A 52 -13.00 2.54 10.93
N ARG A 53 -12.77 2.11 12.18
CA ARG A 53 -11.48 2.21 12.83
C ARG A 53 -10.47 1.45 11.95
N PRO A 54 -9.31 2.05 11.61
CA PRO A 54 -8.29 1.36 10.84
C PRO A 54 -7.94 0.03 11.51
N LEU A 55 -7.86 -1.03 10.71
CA LEU A 55 -7.46 -2.36 11.16
C LEU A 55 -6.15 -2.26 11.94
N ALA A 56 -6.09 -2.83 13.15
CA ALA A 56 -4.84 -2.95 13.88
C ALA A 56 -3.94 -3.96 13.14
N ILE A 57 -2.81 -3.50 12.61
CA ILE A 57 -1.83 -4.35 11.94
C ILE A 57 -0.77 -4.75 12.96
N ASP A 58 -0.76 -6.03 13.31
CA ASP A 58 0.15 -6.67 14.29
C ASP A 58 1.52 -7.06 13.70
N LYS A 59 1.73 -6.77 12.41
CA LYS A 59 2.98 -7.05 11.69
C LYS A 59 3.86 -5.81 11.58
N PRO A 60 5.20 -5.96 11.52
CA PRO A 60 6.11 -4.85 11.33
C PRO A 60 5.85 -4.15 9.98
N LEU A 61 5.38 -2.91 10.06
CA LEU A 61 5.15 -2.04 8.92
C LEU A 61 6.48 -1.50 8.37
N VAL A 62 6.72 -1.71 7.09
CA VAL A 62 7.78 -1.01 6.34
C VAL A 62 7.31 0.41 6.02
N GLY A 63 6.03 0.60 5.72
CA GLY A 63 5.46 1.93 5.53
C GLY A 63 3.95 1.90 5.50
N TYR A 64 3.31 2.97 5.95
CA TYR A 64 1.86 3.13 5.86
C TYR A 64 1.53 4.58 5.52
N TRP A 65 0.95 4.79 4.34
CA TRP A 65 0.47 6.10 3.90
C TRP A 65 -1.06 6.07 3.75
N ASP A 66 -1.74 6.76 4.67
CA ASP A 66 -3.21 6.93 4.70
C ASP A 66 -3.70 8.10 3.85
N PHE A 67 -2.78 9.00 3.48
CA PHE A 67 -3.06 10.24 2.75
C PHE A 67 -4.03 11.22 3.44
N ASP A 68 -4.15 11.17 4.76
CA ASP A 68 -5.07 12.02 5.55
C ASP A 68 -4.49 13.35 6.03
N ASP A 69 -3.33 13.76 5.52
CA ASP A 69 -2.75 15.04 5.89
C ASP A 69 -3.56 16.19 5.32
N ARG A 70 -4.10 17.05 6.20
CA ARG A 70 -5.03 18.14 5.84
C ARG A 70 -4.54 19.07 4.72
N ALA A 71 -3.23 19.27 4.58
CA ALA A 71 -2.63 20.10 3.53
C ALA A 71 -1.13 19.80 3.32
N GLY A 72 -0.55 20.40 2.28
CA GLY A 72 0.89 20.41 2.03
C GLY A 72 1.39 19.28 1.12
N THR A 73 2.70 19.25 0.89
CA THR A 73 3.35 18.36 -0.09
C THR A 73 3.91 17.07 0.51
N THR A 74 3.52 16.75 1.75
CA THR A 74 4.02 15.59 2.48
C THR A 74 2.86 14.65 2.74
N CYS A 75 3.08 13.37 2.42
CA CYS A 75 2.26 12.26 2.88
C CYS A 75 3.02 11.58 4.01
N ARG A 76 2.56 11.78 5.24
CA ARG A 76 3.19 11.22 6.42
C ARG A 76 3.09 9.70 6.40
N ASP A 77 4.13 9.08 6.92
CA ASP A 77 4.19 7.65 7.17
C ASP A 77 3.66 7.41 8.59
N ARG A 78 2.56 6.68 8.67
CA ARG A 78 1.86 6.32 9.91
C ARG A 78 2.44 5.07 10.57
N SER A 79 3.40 4.40 9.93
CA SER A 79 4.07 3.24 10.53
C SER A 79 4.98 3.59 11.71
N GLY A 80 5.30 4.88 11.89
CA GLY A 80 6.23 5.35 12.92
C GLY A 80 7.70 5.37 12.49
N HIS A 81 8.02 4.99 11.25
CA HIS A 81 9.41 4.90 10.78
C HIS A 81 9.90 6.14 10.00
N GLY A 82 9.12 7.22 9.95
CA GLY A 82 9.54 8.48 9.35
C GLY A 82 9.67 8.44 7.82
N ARG A 83 9.10 7.45 7.14
CA ARG A 83 9.24 7.24 5.68
C ARG A 83 8.26 8.10 4.89
N HIS A 84 8.26 9.39 5.16
CA HIS A 84 7.32 10.33 4.56
C HIS A 84 7.52 10.41 3.05
N ALA A 85 6.43 10.29 2.30
CA ALA A 85 6.43 10.43 0.86
C ALA A 85 6.21 11.91 0.49
N ARG A 86 6.92 12.41 -0.53
CA ARG A 86 6.84 13.79 -1.01
C ARG A 86 6.82 13.83 -2.54
N GLY A 87 6.15 14.82 -3.12
CA GLY A 87 6.14 15.05 -4.57
C GLY A 87 6.12 16.54 -4.88
N ALA A 88 6.90 16.99 -5.87
CA ALA A 88 6.85 18.37 -6.36
C ALA A 88 5.45 18.71 -6.91
N ASP A 89 4.82 17.70 -7.52
CA ASP A 89 3.51 17.72 -8.19
C ASP A 89 2.32 17.96 -7.24
N LEU A 90 2.54 17.87 -5.91
CA LEU A 90 1.53 18.19 -4.91
C LEU A 90 1.27 19.71 -4.79
N ARG A 91 2.15 20.56 -5.35
CA ARG A 91 1.94 22.02 -5.39
C ARG A 91 1.19 22.51 -6.62
N THR A 92 1.23 21.74 -7.71
CA THR A 92 0.75 22.16 -9.03
C THR A 92 -0.64 21.62 -9.36
N GLY A 93 -1.28 20.89 -8.44
CA GLY A 93 -2.60 20.28 -8.63
C GLY A 93 -2.60 18.96 -9.41
N SER A 94 -1.44 18.55 -9.92
CA SER A 94 -1.24 17.30 -10.67
C SER A 94 -1.32 16.05 -9.79
N VAL A 95 -1.07 16.21 -8.49
CA VAL A 95 -1.49 15.28 -7.45
C VAL A 95 -2.31 16.06 -6.44
N ARG A 96 -3.54 15.62 -6.16
CA ARG A 96 -4.43 16.28 -5.19
C ARG A 96 -5.08 15.26 -4.27
N ARG A 97 -5.49 15.72 -3.09
CA ARG A 97 -6.31 14.90 -2.20
C ARG A 97 -7.76 14.93 -2.66
N ILE A 98 -8.40 13.77 -2.64
CA ILE A 98 -9.85 13.58 -2.84
C ILE A 98 -10.39 12.64 -1.76
N ALA A 99 -11.71 12.46 -1.67
CA ALA A 99 -12.29 11.46 -0.78
C ALA A 99 -11.85 10.04 -1.20
N GLY A 100 -11.41 9.24 -0.23
CA GLY A 100 -10.98 7.85 -0.41
C GLY A 100 -11.96 6.84 0.19
N VAL A 101 -11.55 5.57 0.21
CA VAL A 101 -12.27 4.51 0.95
C VAL A 101 -12.22 4.77 2.46
N PHE A 102 -11.05 5.17 2.95
CA PHE A 102 -10.82 5.61 4.32
C PHE A 102 -10.24 7.02 4.26
N GLY A 103 -10.97 7.99 4.80
CA GLY A 103 -10.52 9.38 4.79
C GLY A 103 -10.27 9.89 3.38
N ASN A 104 -9.03 10.27 3.10
CA ASN A 104 -8.59 10.84 1.85
C ASN A 104 -7.83 9.84 0.98
N ALA A 105 -7.68 10.20 -0.28
CA ALA A 105 -6.89 9.51 -1.27
C ALA A 105 -6.10 10.52 -2.11
N LEU A 106 -5.10 10.05 -2.84
CA LEU A 106 -4.42 10.85 -3.85
C LEU A 106 -4.97 10.55 -5.23
N TRP A 107 -5.46 11.58 -5.90
CA TRP A 107 -5.74 11.57 -7.32
C TRP A 107 -4.51 12.02 -8.08
N PHE A 108 -4.08 11.23 -9.06
CA PHE A 108 -2.94 11.51 -9.92
C PHE A 108 -3.45 11.87 -11.32
N SER A 109 -3.02 13.00 -11.88
CA SER A 109 -3.49 13.49 -13.19
C SER A 109 -2.78 12.85 -14.40
N GLY A 110 -2.23 11.63 -14.25
CA GLY A 110 -1.45 10.95 -15.28
C GLY A 110 -0.05 10.58 -14.80
N ARG A 111 1.01 11.16 -15.40
CA ARG A 111 2.41 10.77 -15.15
C ARG A 111 3.00 11.44 -13.91
N HIS A 112 2.34 11.28 -12.76
CA HIS A 112 2.74 11.90 -11.50
C HIS A 112 3.04 10.88 -10.42
N ARG A 113 3.69 11.30 -9.33
CA ARG A 113 4.12 10.40 -8.25
C ARG A 113 4.47 11.09 -6.95
N ILE A 114 4.44 10.32 -5.88
CA ILE A 114 5.05 10.67 -4.60
C ILE A 114 6.25 9.75 -4.34
N LYS A 115 7.24 10.25 -3.62
CA LYS A 115 8.54 9.62 -3.47
C LYS A 115 8.93 9.52 -2.01
N VAL A 116 9.43 8.36 -1.61
CA VAL A 116 10.08 8.13 -0.33
C VAL A 116 11.59 8.11 -0.59
N HIS A 117 12.35 8.90 0.17
CA HIS A 117 13.78 9.08 -0.06
C HIS A 117 14.67 8.05 0.69
N ASP A 118 14.14 7.32 1.67
CA ASP A 118 14.89 6.33 2.45
C ASP A 118 15.30 5.13 1.61
N THR A 119 16.57 5.01 1.20
CA THR A 119 17.03 4.01 0.22
C THR A 119 17.06 2.56 0.70
N ASN A 120 16.87 2.26 2.00
CA ASN A 120 17.25 0.95 2.56
C ASN A 120 16.08 0.00 2.89
N LEU A 121 14.85 0.37 2.51
CA LEU A 121 13.59 -0.27 2.93
C LEU A 121 13.48 -1.80 2.74
N PHE A 122 14.19 -2.38 1.75
CA PHE A 122 14.01 -3.79 1.38
C PHE A 122 15.29 -4.61 1.35
N ARG A 123 16.38 -4.16 1.98
CA ARG A 123 17.66 -4.89 1.94
C ARG A 123 17.66 -6.22 2.71
N GLN A 124 16.72 -6.42 3.64
CA GLN A 124 16.74 -7.57 4.56
C GLN A 124 15.43 -8.35 4.60
N VAL A 125 14.45 -8.04 3.75
CA VAL A 125 13.13 -8.68 3.82
C VAL A 125 13.18 -10.07 3.22
N THR A 126 12.71 -11.08 3.95
CA THR A 126 12.55 -12.47 3.44
C THR A 126 11.13 -12.72 2.94
N GLY A 127 10.24 -11.75 3.11
CA GLY A 127 8.89 -11.74 2.61
C GLY A 127 8.36 -10.32 2.62
N ILE A 128 7.38 -10.03 1.76
CA ILE A 128 6.78 -8.70 1.63
C ILE A 128 5.28 -8.85 1.48
N ALA A 129 4.51 -7.91 2.00
CA ALA A 129 3.13 -7.71 1.58
C ALA A 129 2.91 -6.24 1.23
N ILE A 130 2.28 -5.99 0.08
CA ILE A 130 1.86 -4.66 -0.37
C ILE A 130 0.34 -4.71 -0.49
N SER A 131 -0.34 -3.70 0.03
CA SER A 131 -1.79 -3.52 -0.11
C SER A 131 -2.06 -2.07 -0.50
N ALA A 132 -2.97 -1.87 -1.45
CA ALA A 132 -3.48 -0.57 -1.79
C ALA A 132 -4.95 -0.58 -2.20
N TRP A 133 -5.65 0.48 -1.83
CA TRP A 133 -6.93 0.82 -2.47
C TRP A 133 -6.67 1.67 -3.70
N VAL A 134 -7.30 1.30 -4.82
CA VAL A 134 -7.13 1.98 -6.09
C VAL A 134 -8.45 2.19 -6.83
N GLN A 135 -8.55 3.27 -7.60
CA GLN A 135 -9.66 3.55 -8.51
C GLN A 135 -9.04 4.00 -9.85
N PRO A 136 -8.64 3.06 -10.72
CA PRO A 136 -8.05 3.39 -12.01
C PRO A 136 -9.05 4.05 -12.95
N VAL A 137 -8.63 5.12 -13.62
CA VAL A 137 -9.40 5.76 -14.70
C VAL A 137 -8.84 5.34 -16.05
N GLU A 138 -7.52 5.12 -16.13
CA GLU A 138 -6.84 4.79 -17.37
C GLU A 138 -5.63 3.88 -17.08
N LEU A 139 -5.45 2.86 -17.93
CA LEU A 139 -4.53 1.74 -17.69
C LEU A 139 -3.46 1.47 -18.76
N SER A 140 -3.27 2.35 -19.76
CA SER A 140 -2.37 2.08 -20.89
C SER A 140 -0.93 1.80 -20.47
N HIS A 141 -0.29 0.85 -21.14
CA HIS A 141 1.07 0.41 -20.88
C HIS A 141 1.24 -0.12 -19.44
N TYR A 142 1.97 0.62 -18.61
CA TYR A 142 2.27 0.29 -17.22
C TYR A 142 1.69 1.34 -16.30
N ARG A 143 0.96 0.88 -15.27
CA ARG A 143 0.45 1.73 -14.21
C ARG A 143 0.84 1.20 -12.84
N GLU A 144 1.83 1.87 -12.26
CA GLU A 144 2.55 1.39 -11.08
C GLU A 144 1.79 1.80 -9.81
N ILE A 145 1.38 0.83 -8.99
CA ILE A 145 0.88 1.06 -7.63
C ILE A 145 2.07 1.33 -6.71
N PHE A 146 3.10 0.48 -6.81
CA PHE A 146 4.34 0.59 -6.05
C PHE A 146 5.53 0.26 -6.93
N ARG A 147 6.61 1.05 -6.83
CA ARG A 147 7.86 0.78 -7.53
C ARG A 147 9.08 1.15 -6.71
N LYS A 148 10.02 0.22 -6.66
CA LYS A 148 11.37 0.43 -6.17
C LYS A 148 12.36 -0.05 -7.22
N GLU A 149 13.22 0.88 -7.65
CA GLU A 149 14.33 0.63 -8.57
C GLU A 149 15.65 0.91 -7.87
N ASP A 150 16.40 -0.15 -7.60
CA ASP A 150 17.62 -0.11 -6.79
C ASP A 150 18.51 -1.31 -7.14
N GLY A 151 18.95 -1.34 -8.39
CA GLY A 151 19.69 -2.48 -8.96
C GLY A 151 18.94 -3.79 -8.77
N ASN A 152 19.61 -4.77 -8.16
CA ASN A 152 19.09 -6.12 -7.96
C ASN A 152 18.02 -6.21 -6.86
N ASN A 153 17.69 -5.15 -6.12
CA ASN A 153 16.63 -5.19 -5.10
C ASN A 153 15.33 -4.58 -5.65
N ARG A 154 14.92 -4.97 -6.86
CA ARG A 154 13.75 -4.40 -7.55
C ARG A 154 12.46 -4.95 -6.94
N VAL A 155 11.50 -4.05 -6.69
CA VAL A 155 10.13 -4.41 -6.28
C VAL A 155 9.16 -3.65 -7.15
N LEU A 156 8.22 -4.36 -7.76
CA LEU A 156 7.19 -3.82 -8.62
C LEU A 156 5.82 -4.36 -8.18
N PHE A 157 4.83 -3.48 -8.05
CA PHE A 157 3.43 -3.89 -8.03
C PHE A 157 2.67 -2.97 -8.99
N SER A 158 2.17 -3.52 -10.10
CA SER A 158 1.72 -2.73 -11.24
C SER A 158 0.59 -3.39 -12.00
N PHE A 159 -0.33 -2.58 -12.52
CA PHE A 159 -1.09 -2.96 -13.70
C PHE A 159 -0.16 -2.89 -14.92
N GLN A 160 -0.24 -3.88 -15.80
CA GLN A 160 0.53 -3.98 -17.03
C GLN A 160 -0.39 -4.33 -18.20
N HIS A 161 0.14 -4.23 -19.42
CA HIS A 161 -0.57 -4.62 -20.65
C HIS A 161 -1.97 -4.01 -20.74
N ASP A 162 -2.04 -2.68 -20.61
CA ASP A 162 -3.28 -1.92 -20.69
C ASP A 162 -4.33 -2.31 -19.62
N GLY A 163 -3.85 -2.86 -18.49
CA GLY A 163 -4.67 -3.29 -17.36
C GLY A 163 -5.11 -4.74 -17.40
N THR A 164 -4.69 -5.52 -18.39
CA THR A 164 -5.02 -6.96 -18.50
C THR A 164 -4.23 -7.84 -17.53
N ILE A 165 -3.13 -7.30 -16.96
CA ILE A 165 -2.30 -7.99 -15.99
C ILE A 165 -2.17 -7.14 -14.72
N LEU A 166 -2.36 -7.74 -13.55
CA LEU A 166 -1.91 -7.21 -12.27
C LEU A 166 -0.72 -8.05 -11.81
N SER A 167 0.45 -7.42 -11.65
CA SER A 167 1.72 -8.13 -11.51
C SER A 167 2.50 -7.68 -10.28
N LEU A 168 3.04 -8.67 -9.56
CA LEU A 168 4.09 -8.48 -8.56
C LEU A 168 5.43 -8.89 -9.17
N GLY A 169 6.39 -7.98 -9.26
CA GLY A 169 7.75 -8.25 -9.70
C GLY A 169 8.74 -8.16 -8.55
N LEU A 170 9.58 -9.19 -8.38
CA LEU A 170 10.60 -9.26 -7.35
C LEU A 170 11.91 -9.78 -7.95
N ASN A 171 13.04 -9.37 -7.35
CA ASN A 171 14.28 -10.11 -7.50
C ASN A 171 14.41 -11.10 -6.35
N ILE A 172 14.53 -12.38 -6.67
CA ILE A 172 14.66 -13.48 -5.71
C ILE A 172 15.90 -14.29 -6.08
N ASP A 173 16.88 -14.30 -5.18
CA ASP A 173 18.20 -14.91 -5.35
C ASP A 173 18.94 -14.45 -6.63
N GLY A 174 18.91 -13.15 -6.90
CA GLY A 174 19.60 -12.53 -8.04
C GLY A 174 18.83 -12.57 -9.35
N GLN A 175 17.70 -13.28 -9.42
CA GLN A 175 16.87 -13.38 -10.61
C GLN A 175 15.61 -12.52 -10.46
N TYR A 176 15.35 -11.65 -11.44
CA TYR A 176 14.08 -10.92 -11.53
C TYR A 176 13.01 -11.79 -12.18
N LEU A 177 11.83 -11.82 -11.57
CA LEU A 177 10.67 -12.56 -12.05
C LEU A 177 9.38 -11.87 -11.60
N GLU A 178 8.32 -12.10 -12.37
CA GLU A 178 7.01 -11.50 -12.18
C GLU A 178 5.96 -12.59 -11.97
N CYS A 179 5.08 -12.38 -10.98
CA CYS A 179 3.88 -13.16 -10.76
C CYS A 179 2.72 -12.41 -11.42
N ASP A 180 2.42 -12.76 -12.66
CA ASP A 180 1.39 -12.12 -13.47
C ASP A 180 0.03 -12.76 -13.22
N ALA A 181 -0.95 -11.94 -12.83
CA ALA A 181 -2.34 -12.34 -12.74
C ALA A 181 -3.14 -11.72 -13.89
N THR A 182 -3.73 -12.56 -14.73
CA THR A 182 -4.68 -12.09 -15.76
C THR A 182 -5.95 -11.60 -15.09
N ILE A 183 -6.36 -10.38 -15.45
CA ILE A 183 -7.58 -9.74 -14.96
C ILE A 183 -8.33 -9.09 -16.13
N ASP A 184 -9.62 -8.84 -15.94
CA ASP A 184 -10.38 -8.01 -16.88
C ASP A 184 -10.12 -6.52 -16.58
N PRO A 185 -9.54 -5.75 -17.50
CA PRO A 185 -9.31 -4.32 -17.29
C PRO A 185 -10.62 -3.53 -17.14
N GLN A 186 -11.77 -4.03 -17.58
CA GLN A 186 -13.07 -3.39 -17.35
C GLN A 186 -13.52 -3.53 -15.90
N HIS A 187 -13.23 -4.67 -15.26
CA HIS A 187 -13.58 -4.90 -13.84
C HIS A 187 -12.97 -3.83 -12.94
N VAL A 188 -11.74 -3.40 -13.21
CA VAL A 188 -11.03 -2.40 -12.40
C VAL A 188 -11.25 -0.95 -12.86
N ARG A 189 -11.88 -0.74 -14.04
CA ARG A 189 -12.18 0.60 -14.58
C ARG A 189 -13.67 0.96 -14.47
N ASP A 190 -14.39 0.30 -13.58
CA ASP A 190 -15.83 0.47 -13.37
C ASP A 190 -16.18 1.75 -12.57
N GLY A 191 -15.18 2.57 -12.25
CA GLY A 191 -15.31 3.79 -11.46
C GLY A 191 -15.41 3.55 -9.95
N ARG A 192 -15.20 2.32 -9.47
CA ARG A 192 -15.23 1.96 -8.05
C ARG A 192 -13.83 1.75 -7.49
N TRP A 193 -13.76 1.73 -6.17
CA TRP A 193 -12.54 1.39 -5.46
C TRP A 193 -12.34 -0.12 -5.44
N HIS A 194 -11.13 -0.55 -5.80
CA HIS A 194 -10.67 -1.94 -5.76
C HIS A 194 -9.51 -2.09 -4.79
N HIS A 195 -9.48 -3.22 -4.09
CA HIS A 195 -8.37 -3.54 -3.21
C HIS A 195 -7.37 -4.43 -3.93
N CYS A 196 -6.19 -3.90 -4.20
CA CYS A 196 -5.08 -4.66 -4.80
C CYS A 196 -4.08 -5.03 -3.70
N ALA A 197 -3.71 -6.29 -3.61
CA ALA A 197 -2.64 -6.71 -2.73
C ALA A 197 -1.72 -7.74 -3.39
N ALA A 198 -0.49 -7.80 -2.91
CA ALA A 198 0.49 -8.77 -3.35
C ALA A 198 1.38 -9.20 -2.19
N THR A 199 1.76 -10.48 -2.16
CA THR A 199 2.56 -11.05 -1.07
C THR A 199 3.67 -11.95 -1.59
N TYR A 200 4.76 -12.01 -0.85
CA TYR A 200 5.80 -13.01 -0.94
C TYR A 200 6.16 -13.48 0.46
N ASP A 201 6.23 -14.79 0.67
CA ASP A 201 6.48 -15.40 1.98
C ASP A 201 7.81 -16.17 2.05
N GLY A 202 8.69 -15.98 1.06
CA GLY A 202 9.92 -16.76 0.90
C GLY A 202 9.74 -18.07 0.11
N ARG A 203 8.50 -18.40 -0.28
CA ARG A 203 8.14 -19.64 -1.00
C ARG A 203 7.28 -19.39 -2.24
N ALA A 204 6.36 -18.45 -2.18
CA ALA A 204 5.48 -18.14 -3.30
C ALA A 204 5.10 -16.66 -3.33
N MET A 205 5.08 -16.12 -4.55
CA MET A 205 4.50 -14.83 -4.87
C MET A 205 3.00 -15.01 -5.12
N ARG A 206 2.18 -14.10 -4.61
CA ARG A 206 0.73 -14.14 -4.79
C ARG A 206 0.19 -12.74 -5.06
N VAL A 207 -0.80 -12.65 -5.94
CA VAL A 207 -1.50 -11.42 -6.29
C VAL A 207 -2.98 -11.57 -5.97
N TYR A 208 -3.57 -10.53 -5.38
CA TYR A 208 -4.94 -10.47 -4.94
C TYR A 208 -5.64 -9.23 -5.49
N LEU A 209 -6.88 -9.41 -5.93
CA LEU A 209 -7.80 -8.35 -6.34
C LEU A 209 -9.12 -8.54 -5.59
N ASP A 210 -9.58 -7.50 -4.91
CA ASP A 210 -10.80 -7.47 -4.10
C ASP A 210 -10.88 -8.62 -3.08
N GLY A 211 -9.73 -8.95 -2.49
CA GLY A 211 -9.58 -10.00 -1.48
C GLY A 211 -9.47 -11.43 -2.04
N LYS A 212 -9.67 -11.63 -3.34
CA LYS A 212 -9.51 -12.93 -4.01
C LYS A 212 -8.10 -13.08 -4.57
N GLN A 213 -7.48 -14.25 -4.37
CA GLN A 213 -6.23 -14.60 -5.06
C GLN A 213 -6.49 -14.77 -6.56
N VAL A 214 -5.77 -14.02 -7.38
CA VAL A 214 -5.89 -14.02 -8.86
C VAL A 214 -4.62 -14.49 -9.56
N GLY A 215 -3.50 -14.59 -8.86
CA GLY A 215 -2.25 -15.14 -9.38
C GLY A 215 -1.38 -15.75 -8.29
N GLU A 216 -0.60 -16.76 -8.66
CA GLU A 216 0.41 -17.38 -7.81
C GLU A 216 1.59 -17.86 -8.65
N LEU A 217 2.80 -17.64 -8.13
CA LEU A 217 4.04 -18.19 -8.67
C LEU A 217 4.86 -18.78 -7.52
N LYS A 218 5.09 -20.09 -7.56
CA LYS A 218 5.98 -20.76 -6.62
C LYS A 218 7.42 -20.40 -6.95
N ARG A 219 8.06 -19.69 -6.01
CA ARG A 219 9.47 -19.30 -6.09
C ARG A 219 10.04 -19.29 -4.67
N PRO A 220 10.67 -20.38 -4.21
CA PRO A 220 11.46 -20.34 -2.99
C PRO A 220 12.69 -19.46 -3.18
N GLY A 221 13.08 -18.74 -2.13
CA GLY A 221 14.30 -17.91 -2.14
C GLY A 221 14.20 -16.66 -1.28
N ARG A 222 15.21 -15.79 -1.36
CA ARG A 222 15.20 -14.48 -0.68
C ARG A 222 15.31 -13.31 -1.65
#